data_AF-A0A967HD77-F1
#
_entry.id   AF-A0A967HD77-F1
#
_cell.length_a   1.000
_cell.length_b   1.000
_cell.length_c   1.000
_cell.angle_alpha   90.00
_cell.angle_beta   90.00
_cell.angle_gamma   90.00
#
_symmetry.space_group_name_H-M   'P 1'
#
loop_
_entity.id
_entity.type
_entity.pdbx_description
1 polymer ?
#
loop_
_entity_poly.entity_id
_entity_poly.type
_entity_poly.pdbx_seq_one_letter_code
_entity_poly.pdbx_strand_id
1 'polypeptide(L)'
;ATDFYVAPDGGPTRAMLLTGVDHHVSGMANVRRWTAPKTVGEPGYDERLSDGVVTVASLLRAAGYHTTMAGRWELGDDPGTRPSDRGFERSFVLHDGAASYWSDMRSA
;
A
#
# COMPACT_ATOMS: atom_id res chain seq x y z
N ALA A 1 16.32 1.72 -22.35
CA ALA A 1 16.40 2.37 -21.03
C ALA A 1 16.40 1.29 -19.96
N THR A 2 17.34 1.34 -19.02
CA THR A 2 17.52 0.32 -17.95
C THR A 2 17.59 0.95 -16.55
N ASP A 3 17.24 2.24 -16.42
CA ASP A 3 17.38 3.05 -15.20
C ASP A 3 16.02 3.28 -14.51
N PHE A 4 15.36 2.19 -14.10
CA PHE A 4 14.11 2.23 -13.34
C PHE A 4 14.36 1.77 -11.90
N TYR A 5 13.77 2.48 -10.93
CA TYR A 5 14.04 2.28 -9.51
C TYR A 5 12.74 2.10 -8.72
N VAL A 6 12.84 1.29 -7.66
CA VAL A 6 11.77 1.01 -6.69
C VAL A 6 12.36 1.06 -5.28
N ALA A 7 11.50 1.04 -4.26
CA ALA A 7 11.94 0.89 -2.88
C ALA A 7 12.37 -0.57 -2.62
N PRO A 8 13.17 -0.85 -1.57
CA PRO A 8 13.66 -2.20 -1.27
C PRO A 8 12.57 -3.17 -0.79
N ASP A 9 11.35 -2.69 -0.54
CA ASP A 9 10.20 -3.50 -0.13
C ASP A 9 8.93 -3.17 -0.94
N GLY A 10 8.03 -4.15 -1.05
CA GLY A 10 6.79 -4.05 -1.81
C GLY A 10 5.79 -3.03 -1.25
N GLY A 11 5.66 -2.91 0.08
CA GLY A 11 4.76 -1.94 0.70
C GLY A 11 5.14 -0.49 0.36
N PRO A 12 6.36 -0.05 0.70
CA PRO A 12 6.91 1.24 0.29
C PRO A 12 6.81 1.51 -1.22
N THR A 13 7.15 0.52 -2.06
CA THR A 13 7.07 0.65 -3.52
C THR A 13 5.62 0.89 -3.99
N ARG A 14 4.64 0.16 -3.44
CA ARG A 14 3.22 0.36 -3.77
C ARG A 14 2.72 1.72 -3.33
N ALA A 15 3.16 2.19 -2.17
CA ALA A 15 2.79 3.51 -1.66
C ALA A 15 3.26 4.62 -2.63
N MET A 16 4.52 4.54 -3.07
CA MET A 16 5.08 5.47 -4.05
C MET A 16 4.38 5.38 -5.40
N LEU A 17 4.14 4.17 -5.90
CA LEU A 17 3.48 3.95 -7.18
C LEU A 17 2.07 4.56 -7.21
N LEU A 18 1.31 4.37 -6.14
CA LEU A 18 -0.09 4.79 -6.10
C LEU A 18 -0.26 6.27 -5.78
N THR A 19 0.70 6.91 -5.13
CA THR A 19 0.56 8.31 -4.68
C THR A 19 1.45 9.29 -5.44
N GLY A 20 2.54 8.81 -6.07
CA GLY A 20 3.60 9.66 -6.63
C GLY A 20 4.44 10.37 -5.57
N VAL A 21 4.31 9.99 -4.29
CA VAL A 21 4.95 10.61 -3.13
C VAL A 21 5.95 9.64 -2.50
N ASP A 22 7.02 10.15 -1.88
CA ASP A 22 7.97 9.34 -1.14
C ASP A 22 7.29 8.52 -0.03
N HIS A 23 7.74 7.28 0.17
CA HIS A 23 7.09 6.35 1.07
C HIS A 23 7.11 6.77 2.54
N HIS A 24 8.09 7.56 3.00
CA HIS A 24 8.11 8.12 4.36
C HIS A 24 7.01 9.16 4.56
N VAL A 25 6.71 9.94 3.51
CA VAL A 25 5.66 10.96 3.56
C VAL A 25 4.27 10.33 3.40
N SER A 26 4.17 9.27 2.59
CA SER A 26 2.89 8.61 2.32
C SER A 26 2.43 7.63 3.40
N GLY A 27 3.14 7.50 4.54
CA GLY A 27 2.74 6.63 5.67
C GLY A 27 3.36 5.21 5.67
N MET A 28 4.20 4.89 4.68
CA MET A 28 4.83 3.59 4.48
C MET A 28 6.36 3.68 4.52
N ALA A 29 6.92 4.34 5.54
CA ALA A 29 8.37 4.44 5.73
C ALA A 29 9.03 3.06 5.77
N ASN A 30 8.35 2.07 6.37
CA ASN A 30 8.80 0.69 6.41
C ASN A 30 7.61 -0.28 6.48
N VAL A 31 7.90 -1.58 6.41
CA VAL A 31 6.95 -2.66 6.70
C VAL A 31 7.16 -3.22 8.10
N ARG A 32 6.10 -3.77 8.69
CA ARG A 32 6.04 -4.23 10.09
C ARG A 32 7.24 -4.99 10.59
N ARG A 33 7.72 -5.95 9.80
CA ARG A 33 8.83 -6.82 10.17
C ARG A 33 10.19 -6.10 10.29
N TRP A 34 10.30 -4.89 9.76
CA TRP A 34 11.51 -4.08 9.77
C TRP A 34 11.37 -2.79 10.58
N THR A 35 10.20 -2.53 11.19
CA THR A 35 9.98 -1.36 12.04
C THR A 35 10.81 -1.48 13.32
N ALA A 36 11.71 -0.52 13.56
CA ALA A 36 12.53 -0.50 14.77
C ALA A 36 11.68 -0.01 15.97
N PRO A 37 11.93 -0.49 17.20
CA PRO A 37 11.14 -0.07 18.37
C PRO A 37 11.09 1.46 18.57
N LYS A 38 12.18 2.15 18.22
CA LYS A 38 12.31 3.61 18.34
C LYS A 38 11.50 4.40 17.29
N THR A 39 11.01 3.76 16.23
CA THR A 39 10.25 4.42 15.15
C THR A 39 8.75 4.14 15.25
N VAL A 40 8.31 3.35 16.23
CA VAL A 40 6.89 3.05 16.44
C VAL A 40 6.16 4.33 16.84
N GLY A 41 5.12 4.69 16.08
CA GLY A 41 4.33 5.91 16.30
C GLY A 41 4.96 7.19 15.74
N GLU A 42 6.15 7.11 15.15
CA GLU A 42 6.74 8.25 14.44
C GLU A 42 5.98 8.53 13.13
N PRO A 43 5.88 9.81 12.70
CA PRO A 43 5.24 10.17 11.44
C PRO A 43 5.80 9.35 10.27
N GLY A 44 4.92 8.73 9.49
CA GLY A 44 5.31 7.93 8.33
C GLY A 44 5.53 6.44 8.61
N TYR A 45 5.58 6.01 9.87
CA TYR A 45 5.81 4.61 10.28
C TYR A 45 4.52 3.89 10.69
N ASP A 46 3.39 4.34 10.13
CA ASP A 46 2.06 3.82 10.44
C ASP A 46 1.76 2.46 9.79
N GLU A 47 2.57 2.04 8.81
CA GLU A 47 2.38 0.80 8.04
C GLU A 47 1.06 0.76 7.25
N ARG A 48 0.54 1.96 6.95
CA ARG A 48 -0.65 2.20 6.13
C ARG A 48 -0.47 3.51 5.35
N LEU A 49 -1.24 3.68 4.28
CA LEU A 49 -1.25 4.99 3.63
C LEU A 49 -1.74 6.09 4.59
N SER A 50 -1.03 7.21 4.63
CA SER A 50 -1.43 8.42 5.35
C SER A 50 -2.76 8.95 4.83
N ASP A 51 -3.56 9.58 5.69
CA ASP A 51 -4.80 10.25 5.28
C ASP A 51 -4.53 11.52 4.46
N GLY A 52 -3.30 12.03 4.51
CA GLY A 52 -2.85 13.22 3.77
C GLY A 52 -2.47 12.97 2.31
N VAL A 53 -2.57 11.73 1.81
CA VAL A 53 -2.23 11.39 0.41
C VAL A 53 -3.42 10.87 -0.39
N VAL A 54 -3.46 11.28 -1.66
CA VAL A 54 -4.46 10.83 -2.63
C VAL A 54 -3.82 9.81 -3.56
N THR A 55 -4.54 8.74 -3.90
CA THR A 55 -4.05 7.76 -4.86
C THR A 55 -4.41 8.15 -6.30
N VAL A 56 -3.64 7.65 -7.26
CA VAL A 56 -3.96 7.73 -8.69
C VAL A 56 -5.32 7.10 -8.99
N ALA A 57 -5.72 6.04 -8.26
CA ALA A 57 -7.03 5.44 -8.39
C ALA A 57 -8.15 6.43 -8.00
N SER A 58 -7.99 7.19 -6.92
CA SER A 58 -8.96 8.22 -6.53
C SER A 58 -9.09 9.31 -7.62
N LEU A 59 -7.96 9.73 -8.19
CA LEU A 59 -7.96 10.73 -9.28
C LEU A 59 -8.63 10.20 -10.55
N LEU A 60 -8.30 8.97 -10.96
CA LEU A 60 -8.89 8.32 -12.13
C LEU A 60 -10.40 8.11 -11.95
N ARG A 61 -10.83 7.66 -10.77
CA ARG A 61 -12.25 7.50 -10.46
C ARG A 61 -12.99 8.84 -10.55
N ALA A 62 -12.42 9.92 -10.01
CA ALA A 62 -13.00 11.26 -10.13
C ALA A 62 -13.09 11.74 -11.58
N ALA A 63 -12.18 11.28 -12.46
CA ALA A 63 -12.21 11.54 -13.89
C ALA A 63 -13.13 10.60 -14.70
N GLY A 64 -13.92 9.74 -14.04
CA GLY A 64 -14.90 8.86 -14.68
C GLY A 64 -14.37 7.49 -15.11
N TYR A 65 -13.16 7.10 -14.68
CA TYR A 65 -12.66 5.75 -14.93
C TYR A 65 -13.24 4.74 -13.95
N HIS A 66 -13.48 3.52 -14.43
CA HIS A 66 -13.69 2.37 -13.58
C HIS A 66 -12.36 1.89 -13.01
N THR A 67 -12.27 1.84 -11.68
CA THR A 67 -11.04 1.46 -10.98
C THR A 67 -11.25 0.12 -10.28
N THR A 68 -10.45 -0.87 -10.65
CA THR A 68 -10.50 -2.21 -10.05
C THR A 68 -9.11 -2.63 -9.58
N MET A 69 -9.04 -3.28 -8.43
CA MET A 69 -7.82 -3.88 -7.91
C MET A 69 -7.99 -5.38 -7.67
N ALA A 70 -7.06 -6.18 -8.18
CA ALA A 70 -6.93 -7.59 -7.84
C ALA A 70 -5.47 -7.89 -7.45
N GLY A 71 -5.26 -8.68 -6.39
CA GLY A 71 -3.92 -9.08 -5.96
C GLY A 71 -3.57 -8.59 -4.55
N ARG A 72 -2.36 -8.07 -4.35
CA ARG A 72 -1.84 -7.70 -3.02
C ARG A 72 -1.92 -6.20 -2.77
N TRP A 73 -2.45 -5.82 -1.60
CA TRP A 73 -2.57 -4.43 -1.15
C TRP A 73 -1.38 -3.99 -0.28
N GLU A 74 -1.23 -4.52 0.94
CA GLU A 74 -0.16 -4.17 1.90
C GLU A 74 0.00 -2.66 2.14
N LEU A 75 -1.12 -1.96 2.33
CA LEU A 75 -1.16 -0.51 2.57
C LEU A 75 -2.19 -0.14 3.66
N GLY A 76 -2.55 -1.11 4.51
CA GLY A 76 -3.56 -1.00 5.56
C GLY A 76 -4.81 -1.85 5.31
N ASP A 77 -5.49 -2.22 6.40
CA ASP A 77 -6.78 -2.95 6.36
C ASP A 77 -7.87 -2.31 7.27
N ASP A 78 -7.51 -1.21 7.94
CA ASP A 78 -8.44 -0.45 8.75
C ASP A 78 -9.36 0.41 7.86
N PRO A 79 -10.57 0.75 8.33
CA PRO A 79 -11.42 1.73 7.65
C PRO A 79 -10.64 3.00 7.32
N GLY A 80 -10.77 3.47 6.07
CA GLY A 80 -10.01 4.61 5.55
C GLY A 80 -8.70 4.22 4.86
N THR A 81 -8.25 2.96 4.95
CA THR A 81 -6.98 2.50 4.34
C THR A 81 -7.15 1.35 3.35
N ARG A 82 -8.36 0.79 3.24
CA ARG A 82 -8.68 -0.28 2.28
C ARG A 82 -8.68 0.25 0.84
N PRO A 83 -8.52 -0.62 -0.18
CA PRO A 83 -8.59 -0.18 -1.58
C PRO A 83 -9.87 0.59 -1.92
N SER A 84 -11.01 0.18 -1.35
CA SER A 84 -12.31 0.85 -1.53
C SER A 84 -12.32 2.29 -1.03
N ASP A 85 -11.62 2.56 0.06
CA ASP A 85 -11.49 3.89 0.66
C ASP A 85 -10.44 4.73 -0.07
N ARG A 86 -9.60 4.07 -0.88
CA ARG A 86 -8.46 4.65 -1.61
C ARG A 86 -8.69 4.66 -3.13
N GLY A 87 -9.94 4.78 -3.54
CA GLY A 87 -10.32 5.13 -4.91
C GLY A 87 -10.59 3.94 -5.84
N PHE A 88 -10.47 2.70 -5.38
CA PHE A 88 -10.86 1.52 -6.16
C PHE A 88 -12.35 1.21 -5.97
N GLU A 89 -13.14 1.29 -7.04
CA GLU A 89 -14.57 0.95 -7.01
C GLU A 89 -14.80 -0.53 -6.66
N ARG A 90 -13.93 -1.42 -7.16
CA ARG A 90 -13.99 -2.86 -6.90
C ARG A 90 -12.62 -3.36 -6.47
N SER A 91 -12.59 -4.25 -5.49
CA SER A 91 -11.34 -4.88 -5.07
C SER A 91 -11.54 -6.32 -4.64
N PHE A 92 -10.56 -7.16 -4.99
CA PHE A 92 -10.40 -8.52 -4.50
C PHE A 92 -8.92 -8.70 -4.13
N VAL A 93 -8.60 -8.49 -2.86
CA VAL A 93 -7.20 -8.34 -2.43
C VAL A 93 -6.82 -9.18 -1.22
N LEU A 94 -5.54 -9.54 -1.19
CA LEU A 94 -4.83 -9.90 0.02
C LEU A 94 -4.30 -8.62 0.67
N HIS A 95 -4.71 -8.36 1.92
CA HIS A 95 -4.22 -7.20 2.67
C HIS A 95 -2.79 -7.39 3.16
N ASP A 96 -2.43 -8.61 3.56
CA ASP A 96 -1.11 -8.93 4.09
C ASP A 96 0.02 -8.87 3.05
N GLY A 97 1.23 -8.71 3.58
CA GLY A 97 2.47 -8.75 2.82
C GLY A 97 2.83 -10.13 2.25
N ALA A 98 2.22 -11.20 2.71
CA ALA A 98 2.47 -12.52 2.15
C ALA A 98 1.36 -13.46 2.61
N ALA A 99 1.09 -14.47 1.79
CA ALA A 99 0.27 -15.61 2.15
C ALA A 99 0.72 -16.81 1.33
N SER A 100 0.37 -18.01 1.78
CA SER A 100 0.48 -19.21 0.93
C SER A 100 -0.45 -19.08 -0.28
N TYR A 101 0.00 -19.58 -1.43
CA TYR A 101 -0.87 -19.75 -2.61
C TYR A 101 -1.92 -20.85 -2.41
N TRP A 102 -1.70 -21.74 -1.43
CA TRP A 102 -2.58 -22.85 -1.11
C TRP A 102 -3.31 -22.60 0.21
N SER A 103 -4.36 -23.38 0.47
CA SER A 103 -5.13 -23.31 1.72
C SER A 103 -4.39 -23.88 2.94
N ASP A 104 -3.08 -24.11 2.84
CA ASP A 104 -2.27 -24.76 3.87
C ASP A 104 -1.64 -23.78 4.87
N MET A 105 -1.79 -22.47 4.63
CA MET A 105 -1.22 -21.40 5.46
C MET A 105 0.28 -21.56 5.74
N ARG A 106 1.01 -22.30 4.90
CA ARG A 106 2.46 -22.46 5.08
C ARG A 106 3.16 -21.14 4.80
N SER A 107 4.13 -20.80 5.64
CA SER A 107 5.06 -19.72 5.34
C SER A 107 5.86 -20.08 4.09
N ALA A 108 5.87 -19.17 3.11
CA ALA A 108 6.74 -19.24 1.95
C ALA A 108 8.22 -19.09 2.37
#